data_AF-A0A6H2A556-F1
#
_entry.id   AF-A0A6H2A556-F1
#
_cell.length_a   1.000
_cell.length_b   1.000
_cell.length_c   1.000
_cell.angle_alpha   90.00
_cell.angle_beta   90.00
_cell.angle_gamma   90.00
#
_symmetry.space_group_name_H-M   'P 1'
#
loop_
_entity.id
_entity.type
_entity.pdbx_description
1 polymer ?
#
loop_
_entity_poly.entity_id
_entity_poly.type
_entity_poly.pdbx_seq_one_letter_code
_entity_poly.pdbx_strand_id
1 'polypeptide(L)'
;MAEEKVPVEKGEVSPVQMEEIKAGEFYTIQEIANKLRFSEAWITYLVQDGRIKGIKPIGGRWRIPRSEYERLTTQGIPPLPREKIRPAVTEIEVDEKLGGIITEEKPKKKKPAFPLDFSNLFGGGKE
;
A
#
# COMPACT_ATOMS: atom_id res chain seq x y z
N MET A 1 -22.46 36.46 -3.11
CA MET A 1 -22.02 35.13 -3.60
C MET A 1 -20.95 34.64 -2.65
N ALA A 2 -21.29 33.74 -1.73
CA ALA A 2 -20.37 33.25 -0.72
C ALA A 2 -19.42 32.25 -1.40
N GLU A 3 -18.14 32.62 -1.48
CA GLU A 3 -17.08 31.71 -1.86
C GLU A 3 -16.92 30.70 -0.71
N GLU A 4 -17.65 29.58 -0.80
CA GLU A 4 -17.48 28.46 0.13
C GLU A 4 -16.09 27.88 -0.12
N LYS A 5 -15.11 28.39 0.63
CA LYS A 5 -13.79 27.79 0.73
C LYS A 5 -13.99 26.41 1.30
N VAL A 6 -13.94 25.40 0.43
CA VAL A 6 -13.96 24.00 0.84
C VAL A 6 -12.80 23.83 1.82
N PRO A 7 -13.06 23.54 3.09
CA PRO A 7 -11.99 23.46 4.04
C PRO A 7 -11.22 22.16 3.74
N VAL A 8 -9.97 22.32 3.34
CA VAL A 8 -9.07 21.23 2.98
C VAL A 8 -8.15 20.93 4.16
N GLU A 9 -8.10 19.67 4.60
CA GLU A 9 -7.20 19.23 5.67
C GLU A 9 -5.77 19.07 5.17
N LYS A 10 -5.61 18.48 3.98
CA LYS A 10 -4.31 18.08 3.42
C LYS A 10 -4.35 18.08 1.89
N GLY A 11 -3.19 18.37 1.30
CA GLY A 11 -2.91 18.25 -0.13
C GLY A 11 -2.82 19.59 -0.86
N GLU A 12 -2.11 19.58 -1.99
CA GLU A 12 -1.90 20.74 -2.86
C GLU A 12 -2.49 20.48 -4.23
N VAL A 13 -3.40 21.36 -4.67
CA VAL A 13 -3.95 21.36 -6.03
C VAL A 13 -4.00 22.79 -6.56
N SER A 14 -3.87 22.92 -7.88
CA SER A 14 -4.04 24.21 -8.57
C SER A 14 -5.50 24.69 -8.47
N PRO A 15 -5.80 26.00 -8.50
CA PRO A 15 -7.18 26.51 -8.50
C PRO A 15 -8.06 25.90 -9.61
N VAL A 16 -7.49 25.62 -10.79
CA VAL A 16 -8.19 24.92 -11.89
C VAL A 16 -8.64 23.53 -11.46
N GLN A 17 -7.76 22.78 -10.78
CA GLN A 17 -8.02 21.44 -10.28
C GLN A 17 -9.03 21.44 -9.13
N MET A 18 -9.05 22.50 -8.32
CA MET A 18 -10.09 22.67 -7.31
C MET A 18 -11.46 22.87 -7.95
N GLU A 19 -11.55 23.58 -9.07
CA GLU A 19 -12.78 23.76 -9.83
C GLU A 19 -13.24 22.44 -10.48
N GLU A 20 -12.33 21.65 -11.05
CA GLU A 20 -12.62 20.29 -11.55
C GLU A 20 -13.24 19.41 -10.44
N ILE A 21 -12.66 19.44 -9.24
CA ILE A 21 -13.16 18.65 -8.11
C ILE A 21 -14.54 19.15 -7.64
N LYS A 22 -14.80 20.46 -7.70
CA LYS A 22 -16.13 21.04 -7.44
C LYS A 22 -17.15 20.68 -8.52
N ALA A 23 -16.73 20.62 -9.79
CA ALA A 23 -17.54 20.21 -10.92
C ALA A 23 -17.85 18.70 -10.93
N GLY A 24 -17.19 17.92 -10.07
CA GLY A 24 -17.39 16.47 -9.95
C GLY A 24 -16.43 15.64 -10.80
N GLU A 25 -15.46 16.25 -11.48
CA GLU A 25 -14.44 15.56 -12.28
C GLU A 25 -13.23 15.16 -11.43
N PHE A 26 -13.46 14.26 -10.47
CA PHE A 26 -12.43 13.71 -9.60
C PHE A 26 -12.52 12.19 -9.54
N TYR A 27 -11.40 11.57 -9.16
CA TYR A 27 -11.32 10.16 -8.83
C TYR A 27 -11.02 9.97 -7.35
N THR A 28 -11.59 8.93 -6.77
CA THR A 28 -11.20 8.45 -5.46
C THR A 28 -9.94 7.58 -5.54
N ILE A 29 -9.27 7.38 -4.40
CA ILE A 29 -8.11 6.49 -4.31
C ILE A 29 -8.44 5.09 -4.82
N GLN A 30 -9.61 4.56 -4.47
CA GLN A 30 -10.05 3.23 -4.87
C GLN A 30 -10.20 3.14 -6.40
N GLU A 31 -10.77 4.15 -7.04
CA GLU A 31 -10.91 4.17 -8.50
C GLU A 31 -9.56 4.24 -9.21
N ILE A 32 -8.65 5.09 -8.74
CA ILE A 32 -7.30 5.18 -9.31
C ILE A 32 -6.53 3.88 -9.11
N ALA A 33 -6.59 3.29 -7.91
CA ALA A 33 -5.96 2.03 -7.60
C ALA A 33 -6.42 0.91 -8.55
N ASN A 34 -7.73 0.80 -8.78
CA ASN A 34 -8.29 -0.18 -9.71
C ASN A 34 -7.87 0.07 -11.16
N LYS A 35 -7.92 1.33 -11.62
CA LYS A 35 -7.56 1.69 -13.00
C LYS A 35 -6.08 1.47 -13.31
N LEU A 36 -5.20 1.85 -12.38
CA LEU A 36 -3.76 1.72 -12.54
C LEU A 36 -3.23 0.34 -12.08
N ARG A 37 -4.08 -0.52 -11.51
CA ARG A 37 -3.73 -1.82 -10.91
C ARG A 37 -2.66 -1.72 -9.81
N PHE A 38 -2.79 -0.72 -8.94
CA PHE A 38 -1.94 -0.56 -7.74
C PHE A 38 -2.75 -0.79 -6.47
N SER A 39 -2.05 -1.00 -5.36
CA SER A 39 -2.70 -1.05 -4.04
C SER A 39 -3.25 0.32 -3.64
N GLU A 40 -4.41 0.35 -2.99
CA GLU A 40 -4.99 1.57 -2.41
C GLU A 40 -4.05 2.21 -1.38
N ALA A 41 -3.35 1.41 -0.59
CA ALA A 41 -2.36 1.89 0.37
C ALA A 41 -1.20 2.61 -0.34
N TRP A 42 -0.78 2.09 -1.50
CA TRP A 42 0.28 2.70 -2.31
C TRP A 42 -0.13 4.06 -2.86
N ILE A 43 -1.32 4.16 -3.44
CA ILE A 43 -1.86 5.43 -3.95
C ILE A 43 -2.05 6.43 -2.80
N THR A 44 -2.58 5.98 -1.65
CA THR A 44 -2.72 6.82 -0.46
C THR A 44 -1.38 7.41 -0.02
N TYR A 45 -0.34 6.57 0.05
CA TYR A 45 1.00 7.00 0.42
C TYR A 45 1.54 8.05 -0.57
N LEU A 46 1.41 7.84 -1.87
CA LEU A 46 1.88 8.77 -2.89
C LEU A 46 1.17 10.13 -2.85
N VAL A 47 -0.11 10.14 -2.49
CA VAL A 47 -0.86 11.38 -2.30
C VAL A 47 -0.42 12.10 -1.02
N GLN A 48 -0.13 11.35 0.06
CA GLN A 48 0.40 11.92 1.30
C GLN A 48 1.82 12.46 1.14
N ASP A 49 2.65 11.79 0.34
CA ASP A 49 4.02 12.21 0.00
C ASP A 49 4.05 13.43 -0.94
N GLY A 50 2.90 13.83 -1.51
CA GLY A 50 2.80 14.96 -2.44
C GLY A 50 3.24 14.65 -3.88
N ARG A 51 3.54 13.38 -4.19
CA ARG A 51 3.87 12.94 -5.57
C ARG A 51 2.68 12.91 -6.50
N ILE A 52 1.51 12.63 -5.93
CA ILE A 52 0.22 12.71 -6.61
C ILE A 52 -0.54 13.88 -6.01
N LYS A 53 -0.95 14.82 -6.86
CA LYS A 53 -1.78 15.96 -6.46
C LYS A 53 -3.18 15.48 -6.13
N GLY A 54 -3.66 15.80 -4.94
CA GLY A 54 -5.02 15.49 -4.50
C GLY A 54 -5.38 16.28 -3.27
N ILE A 55 -6.67 16.46 -3.02
CA ILE A 55 -7.16 17.13 -1.82
C ILE A 55 -7.88 16.16 -0.91
N LYS A 56 -7.78 16.40 0.39
CA LYS A 56 -8.66 15.80 1.38
C LYS A 56 -9.52 16.89 2.02
N PRO A 57 -10.84 16.96 1.71
CA PRO A 57 -11.75 17.85 2.44
C PRO A 57 -11.90 17.39 3.90
N ILE A 58 -12.24 18.31 4.81
CA ILE A 58 -12.44 18.01 6.24
C ILE A 58 -13.39 16.84 6.45
N GLY A 59 -12.90 15.80 7.14
CA GLY A 59 -13.67 14.60 7.48
C GLY A 59 -14.03 13.73 6.27
N GLY A 60 -13.50 14.05 5.09
CA GLY A 60 -13.82 13.39 3.84
C GLY A 60 -12.75 12.42 3.34
N ARG A 61 -12.98 11.91 2.13
CA ARG A 61 -12.05 11.05 1.41
C ARG A 61 -11.19 11.86 0.45
N TRP A 62 -10.01 11.36 0.14
CA TRP A 62 -9.14 11.94 -0.88
C TRP A 62 -9.83 12.02 -2.24
N ARG A 63 -9.70 13.19 -2.88
CA ARG A 63 -10.17 13.46 -4.23
C ARG A 63 -9.00 13.90 -5.09
N ILE A 64 -8.79 13.17 -6.16
CA ILE A 64 -7.69 13.38 -7.10
C ILE A 64 -8.32 13.93 -8.38
N PRO A 65 -7.92 15.11 -8.86
CA PRO A 65 -8.50 15.71 -10.06
C PRO A 65 -8.23 14.84 -11.28
N ARG A 66 -9.15 14.84 -12.24
CA ARG A 66 -9.02 14.09 -13.49
C ARG A 66 -7.71 14.39 -14.22
N SER A 67 -7.32 15.66 -14.32
CA SER A 67 -6.05 16.07 -14.93
C SER A 67 -4.82 15.35 -14.36
N GLU A 68 -4.81 15.08 -13.05
CA GLU A 68 -3.69 14.37 -12.43
C GLU A 68 -3.70 12.87 -12.77
N TYR A 69 -4.89 12.26 -12.85
CA TYR A 69 -5.03 10.88 -13.32
C TYR A 69 -4.54 10.71 -14.77
N GLU A 70 -4.84 11.66 -15.65
CA GLU A 70 -4.36 11.66 -17.03
C GLU A 70 -2.83 11.76 -17.07
N ARG A 71 -2.23 12.65 -16.26
CA ARG A 71 -0.77 12.73 -16.10
C ARG A 71 -0.17 11.40 -15.68
N LEU A 72 -0.76 10.72 -14.69
CA LEU A 72 -0.28 9.41 -14.21
C LEU A 72 -0.40 8.32 -15.28
N THR A 73 -1.43 8.40 -16.14
CA THR A 73 -1.61 7.46 -17.24
C THR A 73 -0.55 7.66 -18.33
N THR A 74 -0.16 8.91 -18.60
CA THR A 74 0.85 9.24 -19.61
C THR A 74 2.29 9.06 -19.10
N GLN A 75 2.59 9.53 -17.90
CA GLN A 75 3.96 9.55 -17.35
C GLN A 75 4.28 8.31 -16.49
N GLY A 76 3.28 7.55 -16.10
CA GLY A 76 3.41 6.46 -15.14
C GLY A 76 3.48 6.95 -13.69
N ILE A 77 3.39 6.01 -12.75
CA ILE A 77 3.49 6.31 -11.33
C ILE A 77 4.95 6.55 -10.95
N PRO A 78 5.29 7.68 -10.28
CA PRO A 78 6.66 7.96 -9.89
C PRO A 78 7.18 6.90 -8.90
N PRO A 79 8.36 6.30 -9.14
CA PRO A 79 8.91 5.28 -8.26
C PRO A 79 9.32 5.89 -6.92
N LEU A 80 8.93 5.28 -5.81
CA LEU A 80 9.36 5.72 -4.49
C LEU A 80 10.89 5.71 -4.36
N PRO A 81 11.47 6.62 -3.55
CA PRO A 81 12.85 6.47 -3.17
C PRO A 81 12.90 5.21 -2.32
N ARG A 82 13.47 4.12 -2.84
CA ARG A 82 13.88 2.99 -2.01
C ARG A 82 15.06 3.46 -1.18
N GLU A 83 14.80 4.26 -0.16
CA GLU A 83 15.78 4.49 0.87
C GLU A 83 15.91 3.15 1.59
N LYS A 84 16.96 2.39 1.26
CA LYS A 84 17.32 1.20 2.01
C LYS A 84 17.73 1.72 3.38
N ILE A 85 16.77 1.79 4.30
CA ILE A 85 17.08 1.90 5.72
C ILE A 85 17.80 0.59 6.02
N ARG A 86 19.14 0.59 5.89
CA ARG A 86 19.94 -0.43 6.54
C ARG A 86 19.61 -0.20 8.00
N PRO A 87 19.04 -1.17 8.73
CA PRO A 87 18.95 -1.01 10.17
C PRO A 87 20.36 -0.65 10.62
N ALA A 88 20.51 0.51 11.28
CA ALA A 88 21.76 0.80 11.94
C ALA A 88 22.01 -0.43 12.80
N VAL A 89 23.11 -1.13 12.52
CA VAL A 89 23.53 -2.24 13.37
C VAL A 89 23.81 -1.60 14.72
N THR A 90 22.81 -1.55 15.59
CA THR A 90 23.02 -1.48 17.01
C THR A 90 23.59 -2.84 17.32
N GLU A 91 24.90 -2.89 17.58
CA GLU A 91 25.51 -4.02 18.26
C GLU A 91 24.62 -4.31 19.47
N ILE A 92 23.89 -5.42 19.40
CA ILE A 92 23.15 -5.89 20.55
C ILE A 92 24.25 -6.43 21.46
N GLU A 93 24.72 -5.63 22.42
CA GLU A 93 25.52 -6.13 23.54
C GLU A 93 24.65 -7.13 24.29
N VAL A 94 24.80 -8.41 23.92
CA VAL A 94 24.20 -9.52 24.64
C VAL A 94 24.96 -9.63 25.95
N ASP A 95 24.42 -9.06 27.02
CA ASP A 95 24.91 -9.32 28.37
C ASP A 95 24.90 -10.84 28.60
N GLU A 96 26.08 -11.42 28.86
CA GLU A 96 26.32 -12.87 28.96
C GLU A 96 25.44 -13.57 30.02
N LYS A 97 24.73 -12.79 30.84
CA LYS A 97 23.86 -13.24 31.93
C LYS A 97 22.53 -13.86 31.45
N LEU A 98 22.19 -13.73 30.16
CA LEU A 98 21.04 -14.44 29.56
C LEU A 98 21.40 -15.79 28.91
N GLY A 99 22.65 -16.24 29.00
CA GLY A 99 23.11 -17.51 28.42
C GLY A 99 22.59 -18.79 29.09
N GLY A 100 21.80 -18.68 30.17
CA GLY A 100 21.38 -19.82 30.98
C GLY A 100 20.00 -20.43 30.67
N ILE A 101 19.19 -19.87 29.77
CA ILE A 101 17.78 -20.28 29.62
C ILE A 101 17.53 -21.16 28.39
N ILE A 102 18.47 -21.27 27.46
CA ILE A 102 18.31 -22.10 26.26
C ILE A 102 19.13 -23.37 26.44
N THR A 103 18.64 -24.28 27.30
CA THR A 103 19.07 -25.68 27.23
C THR A 103 18.73 -26.20 25.83
N GLU A 104 19.78 -26.55 25.10
CA GLU A 104 19.73 -27.24 23.82
C GLU A 104 18.94 -28.56 23.98
N GLU A 105 17.70 -28.59 23.50
CA GLU A 105 17.09 -29.84 23.07
C GLU A 105 16.69 -29.70 21.59
N LYS A 106 17.51 -30.30 20.71
CA LYS A 106 17.19 -30.44 19.30
C LYS A 106 15.87 -31.20 19.13
N PRO A 107 14.81 -30.63 18.53
CA PRO A 107 13.78 -31.47 17.98
C PRO A 107 14.32 -32.09 16.68
N LYS A 108 14.60 -33.41 16.74
CA LYS A 108 14.85 -34.25 15.56
C LYS A 108 13.79 -33.95 14.50
N LYS A 109 14.22 -33.69 13.26
CA LYS A 109 13.35 -33.61 12.08
C LYS A 109 12.45 -34.85 12.02
N LYS A 110 11.18 -34.73 12.45
CA LYS A 110 10.16 -35.72 12.14
C LYS A 110 9.74 -35.44 10.69
N LYS A 111 10.00 -36.41 9.79
CA LYS A 111 9.31 -36.46 8.50
C LYS A 111 7.80 -36.38 8.79
N PRO A 112 7.00 -35.59 8.07
CA PRO A 112 5.55 -35.62 8.28
C PRO A 112 5.08 -37.06 8.07
N ALA A 113 4.47 -37.63 9.11
CA ALA A 113 3.82 -38.94 9.08
C ALA A 113 2.45 -38.83 8.40
N PHE A 114 2.40 -38.16 7.25
CA PHE A 114 1.28 -38.25 6.33
C PHE A 114 1.75 -39.10 5.17
N PRO A 115 1.23 -40.31 4.98
CA PRO A 115 1.24 -40.87 3.64
C PRO A 115 0.35 -39.95 2.81
N LEU A 116 0.96 -39.00 2.08
CA LEU A 116 0.31 -38.42 0.91
C LEU A 116 0.27 -39.51 -0.15
N ASP A 117 -0.64 -40.46 0.05
CA ASP A 117 -1.02 -41.45 -0.93
C ASP A 117 -1.93 -40.76 -1.95
N PHE A 118 -1.31 -40.22 -3.01
CA PHE A 118 -2.02 -39.61 -4.14
C PHE A 118 -2.74 -40.65 -5.02
N SER A 119 -2.65 -41.94 -4.68
CA SER A 119 -3.24 -43.06 -5.41
C SER A 119 -4.78 -43.01 -5.45
N ASN A 120 -5.41 -42.20 -4.59
CA ASN A 120 -6.87 -41.98 -4.57
C ASN A 120 -7.34 -40.60 -5.09
N LEU A 121 -6.47 -39.74 -5.62
CA LEU A 121 -6.90 -38.46 -6.22
C LEU A 121 -7.12 -38.54 -7.74
N PHE A 122 -6.54 -39.54 -8.39
CA PHE A 122 -6.75 -39.82 -9.82
C PHE A 122 -7.05 -41.30 -10.03
N GLY A 123 -8.27 -41.72 -9.70
CA GLY A 123 -8.73 -43.05 -10.08
C GLY A 123 -10.12 -43.41 -9.58
N GLY A 124 -11.15 -43.23 -10.40
CA GLY A 124 -12.38 -44.03 -10.24
C GLY A 124 -13.67 -43.49 -10.86
N GLY A 125 -13.95 -43.91 -12.11
CA GLY A 125 -15.27 -43.94 -12.76
C GLY A 125 -15.50 -42.79 -13.73
N LYS A 126 -15.53 -42.92 -15.06
CA LYS A 126 -16.05 -43.98 -15.94
C LYS A 126 -17.47 -44.41 -15.57
N GLU A 127 -18.43 -43.72 -16.15
CA GLU A 127 -19.54 -44.25 -16.94
C GLU A 127 -19.89 -43.22 -18.04
#